data_AF-A0A0Q8UN25-F1
#
_entry.id   AF-A0A0Q8UN25-F1
#
_cell.length_a   1.000
_cell.length_b   1.000
_cell.length_c   1.000
_cell.angle_alpha   90.00
_cell.angle_beta   90.00
_cell.angle_gamma   90.00
#
_symmetry.space_group_name_H-M   'P 1'
#
loop_
_entity.id
_entity.type
_entity.pdbx_description
1 polymer ?
#
loop_
_entity_poly.entity_id
_entity_poly.type
_entity_poly.pdbx_seq_one_letter_code
_entity_poly.pdbx_strand_id
1 'polypeptide(L)' 'MLFVVLAILLSLALSGVVVLYVAYPHRGEQVPGVPWLGDAMARAADAAPLIEDEERDLLRLR' A
#
# COMPACT_ATOMS: atom_id res chain seq x y z
N MET A 1 31.90 0.06 0.36
CA MET A 1 31.17 -0.02 1.65
C MET A 1 29.98 0.92 1.74
N LEU A 2 30.11 2.23 1.44
CA LEU A 2 28.98 3.17 1.46
C LEU A 2 27.75 2.68 0.67
N PHE A 3 27.96 2.21 -0.56
CA PHE A 3 26.89 1.65 -1.39
C PHE A 3 26.13 0.51 -0.71
N VAL A 4 26.84 -0.41 -0.04
CA VAL A 4 26.24 -1.53 0.68
C VAL A 4 25.40 -1.04 1.84
N VAL A 5 25.88 -0.05 2.59
CA VAL A 5 25.12 0.57 3.68
C VAL A 5 23.84 1.22 3.15
N LEU A 6 23.92 1.97 2.05
CA LEU A 6 22.75 2.58 1.41
C LEU A 6 21.75 1.54 0.92
N ALA A 7 22.22 0.45 0.32
CA ALA A 7 21.37 -0.65 -0.13
C ALA A 7 20.64 -1.31 1.06
N ILE A 8 21.34 -1.57 2.17
CA ILE A 8 20.75 -2.12 3.39
C ILE A 8 19.69 -1.16 3.96
N LEU A 9 20.00 0.14 4.08
CA LEU A 9 19.05 1.14 4.57
C LEU A 9 17.81 1.22 3.69
N LEU A 10 17.99 1.19 2.37
CA LEU A 10 16.89 1.17 1.42
C LEU A 10 16.01 -0.06 1.61
N SER A 11 16.59 -1.25 1.73
CA SER A 11 15.85 -2.49 1.98
C SER A 11 15.08 -2.46 3.31
N LEU A 12 15.70 -1.94 4.38
CA LEU A 12 15.01 -1.76 5.67
C LEU A 12 13.84 -0.77 5.56
N ALA A 13 14.04 0.33 4.84
CA ALA A 13 12.98 1.31 4.60
C ALA A 13 11.79 0.69 3.85
N LEU A 14 12.05 -0.02 2.75
CA LEU A 14 11.03 -0.76 1.99
C LEU A 14 10.30 -1.78 2.86
N SER A 15 11.03 -2.56 3.65
CA SER A 15 10.43 -3.52 4.58
C SER A 15 9.54 -2.84 5.61
N GLY A 16 9.99 -1.73 6.19
CA GLY A 16 9.20 -0.93 7.12
C GLY A 16 7.91 -0.42 6.49
N VAL A 17 7.97 0.07 5.25
CA VAL A 17 6.79 0.52 4.49
C VAL A 17 5.78 -0.63 4.29
N VAL A 18 6.24 -1.82 3.92
CA VAL A 18 5.37 -3.00 3.75
C VAL A 18 4.66 -3.36 5.06
N VAL A 19 5.41 -3.45 6.16
CA VAL A 19 4.84 -3.76 7.48
C VAL A 19 3.82 -2.71 7.90
N LEU A 20 4.13 -1.42 7.69
CA LEU A 20 3.25 -0.32 8.05
C LEU A 20 1.95 -0.36 7.23
N TYR A 21 2.04 -0.61 5.93
CA TYR A 21 0.89 -0.77 5.04
C TYR A 21 -0.03 -1.91 5.46
N VAL A 22 0.55 -3.09 5.74
CA VAL A 22 -0.21 -4.28 6.15
C VAL A 22 -0.84 -4.10 7.53
N ALA A 23 -0.16 -3.43 8.46
CA ALA A 23 -0.65 -3.23 9.82
C ALA A 23 -1.82 -2.24 9.90
N TYR A 24 -1.80 -1.18 9.08
CA TYR A 24 -2.73 -0.05 9.20
C TYR A 24 -3.61 0.13 7.93
N PRO A 25 -3.12 0.68 6.79
CA PRO A 25 -3.92 0.87 5.58
C PRO A 25 -4.70 -0.34 5.11
N HIS A 26 -4.10 -1.54 5.14
CA HIS A 26 -4.78 -2.75 4.67
C HIS A 26 -6.02 -3.11 5.49
N ARG A 27 -6.11 -2.65 6.74
CA ARG A 27 -7.25 -2.85 7.64
C ARG A 27 -8.24 -1.68 7.62
N GLY A 28 -7.93 -0.60 6.89
CA GLY A 28 -8.67 0.66 6.96
C GLY A 28 -8.37 1.50 8.21
N GLU A 29 -7.33 1.16 8.95
CA GLU A 29 -6.88 1.92 10.14
C GLU A 29 -5.85 2.99 9.75
N GLN A 30 -5.90 4.15 10.41
CA GLN A 30 -4.92 5.22 10.19
C GLN A 30 -3.58 4.91 10.88
N VAL A 31 -2.48 5.32 10.24
CA VAL A 31 -1.14 5.13 10.82
C VAL A 31 -0.92 6.12 11.99
N PRO A 32 -0.60 5.64 13.20
CA PRO A 32 -0.37 6.50 14.35
C PRO A 32 0.88 7.38 14.17
N GLY A 33 0.73 8.69 14.41
CA GLY A 33 1.81 9.67 14.29
C GLY A 33 2.07 10.23 12.88
N VAL A 34 1.46 9.65 11.83
CA VAL A 34 1.57 10.13 10.45
C VAL A 34 0.23 9.99 9.68
N PRO A 35 -0.79 10.81 10.03
CA PRO A 35 -2.13 10.72 9.44
C PRO A 35 -2.14 10.94 7.93
N TRP A 36 -1.26 11.84 7.45
CA TRP A 36 -1.13 12.18 6.03
C TRP A 36 -0.82 10.98 5.13
N LEU A 37 -0.17 9.94 5.68
CA LEU A 37 0.14 8.72 4.94
C LEU A 37 -1.11 7.87 4.71
N GLY A 38 -2.02 7.83 5.69
CA GLY A 38 -3.34 7.22 5.54
C GLY A 38 -4.18 7.93 4.47
N ASP A 39 -4.20 9.27 4.50
CA ASP A 39 -4.96 10.07 3.53
C ASP A 39 -4.44 9.93 2.09
N ALA A 40 -3.12 9.80 1.92
CA ALA A 40 -2.50 9.58 0.61
C ALA A 40 -2.84 8.19 0.05
N MET A 41 -2.82 7.16 0.91
CA MET A 41 -3.20 5.79 0.53
C MET A 41 -4.70 5.68 0.23
N ALA A 42 -5.57 6.32 1.02
CA ALA A 42 -7.01 6.37 0.76
C ALA A 42 -7.30 7.00 -0.60
N ARG A 43 -6.68 8.15 -0.91
CA ARG A 43 -6.79 8.78 -2.24
C ARG A 43 -6.27 7.91 -3.38
N ALA A 44 -5.20 7.14 -3.15
CA ALA A 44 -4.70 6.22 -4.16
C ALA A 44 -5.66 5.05 -4.39
N ALA A 45 -6.32 4.55 -3.35
CA ALA A 45 -7.35 3.52 -3.46
C ALA A 45 -8.60 4.04 -4.19
N ASP A 46 -9.06 5.26 -3.87
CA ASP A 46 -10.19 5.90 -4.55
C ASP A 46 -9.89 6.19 -6.03
N ALA A 47 -8.63 6.44 -6.38
CA ALA A 47 -8.19 6.66 -7.75
C ALA A 47 -7.99 5.36 -8.54
N ALA A 48 -8.04 4.20 -7.88
CA ALA A 48 -7.88 2.92 -8.56
C ALA A 48 -9.14 2.61 -9.39
N PRO A 49 -9.00 2.18 -10.66
CA PRO A 49 -10.13 1.72 -11.45
C PRO A 49 -10.85 0.58 -10.72
N LEU A 50 -12.14 0.79 -10.42
CA LEU A 50 -12.99 -0.25 -9.86
C LEU A 50 -13.43 -1.18 -11.00
N ILE A 51 -13.37 -2.49 -10.76
CA ILE A 51 -13.98 -3.46 -11.68
C ILE A 51 -15.48 -3.41 -11.44
N GLU A 52 -16.25 -2.99 -12.45
CA GLU A 52 -17.70 -2.94 -12.37
C GLU A 52 -18.30 -4.36 -12.31
N ASP A 53 -19.50 -4.47 -11.75
CA ASP A 53 -20.12 -5.78 -11.45
C ASP A 53 -20.30 -6.64 -12.71
N GLU A 54 -20.58 -6.02 -13.85
CA GLU A 54 -20.71 -6.70 -15.15
C GLU A 54 -19.40 -7.33 -15.62
N GLU A 55 -18.27 -6.69 -15.31
CA GLU A 55 -16.94 -7.17 -15.68
C GLU A 55 -16.42 -8.24 -14.69
N ARG A 56 -16.89 -8.19 -13.43
CA ARG A 56 -16.68 -9.26 -12.44
C ARG A 56 -17.37 -10.57 -12.81
N ASP A 57 -18.60 -10.51 -13.32
CA ASP A 57 -19.35 -11.70 -13.69
C ASP A 57 -18.76 -12.39 -14.93
N LEU A 58 -18.26 -11.62 -15.89
CA LEU A 58 -17.52 -12.13 -17.06
C LEU A 58 -16.21 -12.84 -16.66
N LEU A 59 -15.50 -12.35 -15.65
CA LEU A 59 -14.28 -12.97 -15.14
C LEU A 59 -14.53 -14.28 -14.38
N ARG A 60 -15.69 -14.44 -13.74
CA ARG A 60 -16.07 -15.67 -13.01
C ARG A 60 -16.51 -16.82 -13.92
N LEU A 61 -16.89 -16.52 -15.15
CA LEU A 61 -17.32 -17.51 -16.15
C LEU A 61 -16.15 -18.16 -16.91
N ARG A 62 -14.92 -17.75 -16.64
CA ARG A 62 -13.69 -18.25 -17.28
C ARG A 62 -12.92 -19.21 -16.37
#